data_AF-A0A8T1CW47-F1
#
_entry.id   AF-A0A8T1CW47-F1
#
_cell.length_a   1.000
_cell.length_b   1.000
_cell.length_c   1.000
_cell.angle_alpha   90.00
_cell.angle_beta   90.00
_cell.angle_gamma   90.00
#
_symmetry.space_group_name_H-M   'P 1'
#
loop_
_entity.id
_entity.type
_entity.pdbx_description
1 polymer ?
#
loop_
_entity_poly.entity_id
_entity_poly.type
_entity_poly.pdbx_seq_one_letter_code
_entity_poly.pdbx_strand_id
1 'polypeptide(L)'
;MVSSGAALSAQQTLLTAWFIVGIIPLILQTRSFLKFVMPHKITETLVVPSDAVKETTNMTELCPALGLQMAQVWWNLETTHYFNLKHGRLCHLVSPQYNCHGRYVIGSERTNAYHTAPSSCANDSFPVDMFFYHGSIGFYSFYEEVAGTYCTIDHTLYGLIDGLGTFDINGWLLAQDTGSYNYRASYWYGTVGMAIWTKM
;
A
#
# COMPACT_ATOMS: atom_id res chain seq x y z
N MET A 1 32.42 44.56 13.96
CA MET A 1 33.22 43.32 13.89
C MET A 1 32.24 42.18 13.70
N VAL A 2 32.28 41.52 12.55
CA VAL A 2 31.48 40.32 12.27
C VAL A 2 32.08 39.18 13.09
N SER A 3 31.26 38.55 13.93
CA SER A 3 31.64 37.37 14.71
C SER A 3 31.99 36.24 13.74
N SER A 4 33.26 35.84 13.69
CA SER A 4 33.69 34.63 12.98
C SER A 4 33.07 33.43 13.71
N GLY A 5 32.01 32.86 13.14
CA GLY A 5 31.46 31.59 13.60
C GLY A 5 32.58 30.57 13.72
N ALA A 6 32.73 29.96 14.90
CA ALA A 6 33.82 29.02 15.16
C ALA A 6 33.80 27.90 14.12
N ALA A 7 34.87 27.80 13.33
CA ALA A 7 35.05 26.70 12.38
C ALA A 7 35.17 25.39 13.16
N LEU A 8 34.37 24.39 12.79
CA LEU A 8 34.45 23.05 13.37
C LEU A 8 35.85 22.47 13.13
N SER A 9 36.41 21.78 14.13
CA SER A 9 37.67 21.06 13.96
C SER A 9 37.48 19.88 13.00
N ALA A 10 38.56 19.42 12.36
CA ALA A 10 38.51 18.26 11.46
C ALA A 10 37.90 17.01 12.14
N GLN A 11 38.18 16.80 13.42
CA GLN A 11 37.58 15.71 14.20
C GLN A 11 36.07 15.90 14.36
N GLN A 12 35.60 17.12 14.65
CA GLN A 12 34.18 17.42 14.75
C GLN A 12 33.49 17.23 13.39
N THR A 13 34.10 17.70 12.29
CA THR A 13 33.58 17.51 10.93
C THR A 13 33.46 16.03 10.57
N LEU A 14 34.49 15.22 10.85
CA LEU A 14 34.46 13.78 10.58
C LEU A 14 33.42 13.04 11.41
N LEU A 15 33.28 13.38 12.70
CA LEU A 15 32.24 12.81 13.55
C LEU A 15 30.85 13.19 13.04
N THR A 16 30.62 14.46 12.71
CA THR A 16 29.35 14.92 12.13
C THR A 16 29.05 14.19 10.81
N ALA A 17 30.03 14.04 9.93
CA ALA A 17 29.87 13.30 8.68
C ALA A 17 29.53 11.82 8.93
N TRP A 18 30.22 11.15 9.86
CA TRP A 18 29.93 9.77 10.23
C TRP A 18 28.52 9.59 10.81
N PHE A 19 28.06 10.52 11.65
CA PHE A 19 26.70 10.49 12.16
C PHE A 19 25.66 10.71 11.06
N ILE A 20 25.85 11.72 10.19
CA ILE A 20 24.85 12.11 9.19
C ILE A 20 24.81 11.12 8.02
N VAL A 21 25.96 10.60 7.57
CA VAL A 21 26.06 9.74 6.39
C VAL A 21 26.08 8.26 6.76
N GLY A 22 26.52 7.91 7.97
CA GLY A 22 26.56 6.53 8.45
C GLY A 22 25.36 6.18 9.33
N ILE A 23 25.30 6.77 10.53
CA ILE A 23 24.36 6.34 11.58
C ILE A 23 22.90 6.67 11.24
N ILE A 24 22.61 7.89 10.77
CA ILE A 24 21.23 8.29 10.44
C ILE A 24 20.65 7.39 9.35
N PRO A 25 21.31 7.18 8.19
CA PRO A 25 20.82 6.28 7.16
C PRO A 25 20.61 4.85 7.66
N LEU A 26 21.55 4.31 8.45
CA LEU A 26 21.43 2.96 9.02
C LEU A 26 20.20 2.81 9.91
N ILE A 27 19.92 3.79 10.77
CA ILE A 27 18.73 3.79 11.63
C ILE A 27 17.46 3.86 10.76
N LEU A 28 17.44 4.72 9.74
CA LEU A 28 16.29 4.85 8.85
C LEU A 28 16.05 3.58 8.04
N GLN A 29 17.11 2.96 7.50
CA GLN A 29 17.06 1.69 6.79
C GLN A 29 16.51 0.59 7.71
N THR A 30 17.04 0.48 8.94
CA THR A 30 16.61 -0.51 9.92
C THR A 30 15.14 -0.32 10.29
N ARG A 31 14.72 0.93 10.52
CA ARG A 31 13.32 1.26 10.80
C ARG A 31 12.40 0.89 9.64
N SER A 32 12.80 1.19 8.41
CA SER A 32 12.03 0.84 7.20
C SER A 32 11.93 -0.67 7.03
N PHE A 33 13.03 -1.40 7.21
CA PHE A 33 13.04 -2.85 7.14
C PHE A 33 12.15 -3.48 8.23
N LEU A 34 12.23 -2.98 9.47
CA LEU A 34 11.36 -3.45 10.55
C LEU A 34 9.88 -3.19 10.23
N LYS A 35 9.51 -1.99 9.76
CA LYS A 35 8.13 -1.71 9.32
C LYS A 35 7.65 -2.68 8.25
N PHE A 36 8.55 -3.10 7.37
CA PHE A 36 8.26 -3.99 6.26
C PHE A 36 8.08 -5.46 6.68
N VAL A 37 8.84 -5.95 7.66
CA VAL A 37 8.76 -7.36 8.12
C VAL A 37 7.87 -7.57 9.36
N MET A 38 7.52 -6.51 10.07
CA MET A 38 6.65 -6.61 11.24
C MET A 38 5.24 -7.04 10.82
N PRO A 39 4.52 -7.79 11.69
CA PRO A 39 3.16 -8.20 11.38
C PRO A 39 2.26 -7.01 11.09
N HIS A 40 1.48 -7.10 10.02
CA HIS A 40 0.50 -6.08 9.60
C HIS A 40 -0.92 -6.58 9.85
N LYS A 41 -1.86 -5.64 9.93
CA LYS A 41 -3.29 -5.91 10.04
C LYS A 41 -4.00 -5.22 8.88
N ILE A 42 -4.90 -5.93 8.22
CA ILE A 42 -5.74 -5.37 7.15
C ILE A 42 -6.86 -4.57 7.80
N THR A 43 -7.19 -3.39 7.29
CA THR A 43 -8.37 -2.65 7.74
C THR A 43 -9.61 -3.54 7.64
N GLU A 44 -10.37 -3.62 8.73
CA GLU A 44 -11.43 -4.62 8.89
C GLU A 44 -12.55 -4.47 7.86
N THR A 45 -12.78 -3.25 7.37
CA THR A 45 -13.74 -2.97 6.29
C THR A 45 -13.31 -3.58 4.96
N LEU A 46 -12.04 -3.91 4.77
CA LEU A 46 -11.49 -4.54 3.57
C LEU A 46 -11.36 -6.06 3.68
N VAL A 47 -11.69 -6.64 4.83
CA VAL A 47 -11.74 -8.09 5.05
C VAL A 47 -13.12 -8.62 4.64
N VAL A 48 -13.16 -9.73 3.93
CA VAL A 48 -14.42 -10.37 3.52
C VAL A 48 -14.89 -11.33 4.62
N PRO A 49 -16.10 -11.13 5.17
CA PRO A 49 -16.71 -12.06 6.12
C PRO A 49 -16.90 -13.45 5.53
N SER A 50 -16.88 -14.49 6.37
CA SER A 50 -16.98 -15.89 5.93
C SER A 50 -18.32 -16.26 5.28
N ASP A 51 -19.38 -15.49 5.57
CA ASP A 51 -20.73 -15.68 5.05
C ASP A 51 -21.05 -14.82 3.81
N ALA A 52 -20.09 -13.99 3.36
CA ALA A 52 -20.29 -13.11 2.23
C ALA A 52 -20.37 -13.90 0.91
N VAL A 53 -21.33 -13.51 0.06
CA VAL A 53 -21.53 -14.13 -1.25
C VAL A 53 -20.74 -13.37 -2.31
N LYS A 54 -19.96 -14.11 -3.09
CA LYS A 54 -19.24 -13.58 -4.24
C LYS A 54 -20.19 -13.30 -5.40
N GLU A 55 -20.15 -12.09 -5.93
CA GLU A 55 -20.95 -11.64 -7.07
C GLU A 55 -20.06 -11.16 -8.24
N THR A 56 -20.57 -11.26 -9.47
CA THR A 56 -19.84 -10.92 -10.70
C THR A 56 -20.68 -10.13 -11.71
N THR A 57 -21.90 -9.76 -11.35
CA THR A 57 -22.85 -9.07 -12.24
C THR A 57 -22.54 -7.57 -12.34
N ASN A 58 -22.67 -6.98 -13.53
CA ASN A 58 -22.53 -5.52 -13.77
C ASN A 58 -21.25 -4.89 -13.18
N MET A 59 -20.12 -5.60 -13.31
CA MET A 59 -18.85 -5.20 -12.72
C MET A 59 -18.42 -3.77 -13.06
N THR A 60 -18.56 -3.35 -14.31
CA THR A 60 -18.15 -2.01 -14.76
C THR A 60 -18.95 -0.89 -14.09
N GLU A 61 -20.21 -1.14 -13.74
CA GLU A 61 -21.06 -0.16 -13.06
C GLU A 61 -20.84 -0.19 -11.53
N LEU A 62 -20.68 -1.39 -10.97
CA LEU A 62 -20.66 -1.60 -9.52
C LEU A 62 -19.27 -1.48 -8.91
N CYS A 63 -18.22 -1.76 -9.69
CA CYS A 63 -16.81 -1.70 -9.35
C CYS A 63 -16.03 -0.95 -10.44
N PRO A 64 -16.18 0.38 -10.50
CA PRO A 64 -15.87 1.17 -11.69
C PRO A 64 -14.40 1.57 -11.82
N ALA A 65 -13.51 1.16 -10.89
CA ALA A 65 -12.11 1.59 -10.92
C ALA A 65 -11.36 0.91 -12.07
N LEU A 66 -10.72 1.70 -12.92
CA LEU A 66 -9.93 1.24 -14.07
C LEU A 66 -8.43 1.42 -13.87
N GLY A 67 -8.03 2.30 -12.95
CA GLY A 67 -6.64 2.59 -12.68
C GLY A 67 -6.38 3.03 -11.25
N LEU A 68 -5.11 2.93 -10.85
CA LEU A 68 -4.57 3.50 -9.62
C LEU A 68 -3.34 4.33 -9.97
N GLN A 69 -3.34 5.58 -9.52
CA GLN A 69 -2.18 6.46 -9.55
C GLN A 69 -1.63 6.60 -8.12
N MET A 70 -0.47 6.00 -7.87
CA MET A 70 0.19 6.01 -6.57
C MET A 70 1.70 6.13 -6.75
N ALA A 71 2.34 6.95 -5.91
CA ALA A 71 3.79 7.15 -5.93
C ALA A 71 4.35 7.51 -7.33
N GLN A 72 3.59 8.31 -8.09
CA GLN A 72 3.89 8.70 -9.49
C GLN A 72 3.91 7.54 -10.50
N VAL A 73 3.45 6.36 -10.11
CA VAL A 73 3.31 5.17 -10.96
C VAL A 73 1.84 4.95 -11.30
N TRP A 74 1.59 4.57 -12.55
CA TRP A 74 0.28 4.19 -13.06
C TRP A 74 0.10 2.66 -13.01
N TRP A 75 -1.03 2.23 -12.48
CA TRP A 75 -1.41 0.83 -12.36
C TRP A 75 -2.74 0.62 -13.08
N ASN A 76 -2.76 -0.25 -14.10
CA ASN A 76 -4.02 -0.67 -14.70
C ASN A 76 -4.70 -1.66 -13.76
N LEU A 77 -5.97 -1.40 -13.45
CA LEU A 77 -6.78 -2.24 -12.61
C LEU A 77 -7.86 -2.94 -13.43
N GLU A 78 -8.14 -4.17 -13.07
CA GLU A 78 -9.31 -4.90 -13.51
C GLU A 78 -10.02 -5.45 -12.28
N THR A 79 -11.35 -5.40 -12.29
CA THR A 79 -12.16 -5.92 -11.20
C THR A 79 -12.76 -7.25 -11.62
N THR A 80 -12.64 -8.27 -10.76
CA THR A 80 -13.04 -9.66 -11.14
C THR A 80 -14.28 -10.17 -10.42
N HIS A 81 -14.57 -9.62 -9.25
CA HIS A 81 -15.78 -9.89 -8.49
C HIS A 81 -15.94 -8.87 -7.36
N TYR A 82 -17.07 -8.92 -6.67
CA TYR A 82 -17.30 -8.11 -5.48
C TYR A 82 -18.13 -8.84 -4.43
N PHE A 83 -18.21 -8.24 -3.25
CA PHE A 83 -19.04 -8.66 -2.13
C PHE A 83 -19.86 -7.46 -1.67
N ASN A 84 -21.17 -7.62 -1.55
CA ASN A 84 -22.04 -6.62 -0.93
C ASN A 84 -22.05 -6.83 0.59
N LEU A 85 -21.48 -5.89 1.34
CA LEU A 85 -21.43 -5.92 2.80
C LEU A 85 -22.26 -4.77 3.39
N LYS A 86 -22.51 -4.82 4.70
CA LYS A 86 -23.30 -3.79 5.42
C LYS A 86 -22.67 -2.39 5.33
N HIS A 87 -21.34 -2.31 5.29
CA HIS A 87 -20.58 -1.07 5.27
C HIS A 87 -20.11 -0.65 3.87
N GLY A 88 -20.56 -1.34 2.82
CA GLY A 88 -20.23 -0.99 1.44
C GLY A 88 -19.95 -2.20 0.57
N ARG A 89 -19.57 -1.93 -0.68
CA ARG A 89 -19.20 -2.95 -1.65
C ARG A 89 -17.68 -3.10 -1.70
N LEU A 90 -17.20 -4.31 -1.44
CA LEU A 90 -15.79 -4.65 -1.57
C LEU A 90 -15.56 -5.20 -2.97
N CYS A 91 -14.83 -4.46 -3.78
CA CYS A 91 -14.45 -4.86 -5.13
C CYS A 91 -13.09 -5.52 -5.09
N HIS A 92 -12.99 -6.75 -5.59
CA HIS A 92 -11.70 -7.39 -5.80
C HIS A 92 -11.03 -6.81 -7.04
N LEU A 93 -9.81 -6.32 -6.87
CA LEU A 93 -8.97 -5.77 -7.93
C LEU A 93 -7.82 -6.72 -8.27
N VAL A 94 -7.43 -6.71 -9.54
CA VAL A 94 -6.15 -7.24 -10.01
C VAL A 94 -5.40 -6.14 -10.75
N SER A 95 -4.08 -6.12 -10.60
CA SER A 95 -3.21 -5.40 -11.52
C SER A 95 -2.25 -6.40 -12.16
N PRO A 96 -2.59 -6.94 -13.35
CA PRO A 96 -1.81 -8.00 -13.98
C PRO A 96 -0.36 -7.59 -14.28
N GLN A 97 -0.15 -6.31 -14.63
CA GLN A 97 1.18 -5.74 -14.90
C GLN A 97 2.19 -5.95 -13.78
N TYR A 98 1.69 -6.01 -12.55
CA TYR A 98 2.50 -6.10 -11.35
C TYR A 98 2.22 -7.37 -10.57
N ASN A 99 1.37 -8.30 -11.04
CA ASN A 99 0.96 -9.46 -10.24
C ASN A 99 0.40 -9.02 -8.86
N CYS A 100 -0.48 -8.02 -8.87
CA CYS A 100 -1.16 -7.54 -7.67
C CYS A 100 -2.60 -8.05 -7.58
N HIS A 101 -3.00 -8.36 -6.36
CA HIS A 101 -4.37 -8.71 -6.01
C HIS A 101 -4.76 -8.01 -4.73
N GLY A 102 -5.98 -7.52 -4.67
CA GLY A 102 -6.40 -6.75 -3.51
C GLY A 102 -7.88 -6.46 -3.54
N ARG A 103 -8.28 -5.56 -2.65
CA ARG A 103 -9.65 -5.05 -2.60
C ARG A 103 -9.67 -3.58 -2.30
N TYR A 104 -10.70 -2.93 -2.79
CA TYR A 104 -11.01 -1.57 -2.45
C TYR A 104 -12.50 -1.43 -2.10
N VAL A 105 -12.79 -0.39 -1.33
CA VAL A 105 -14.14 0.11 -1.09
C VAL A 105 -14.17 1.60 -1.43
N ILE A 106 -15.21 2.03 -2.13
CA ILE A 106 -15.46 3.45 -2.40
C ILE A 106 -16.57 3.90 -1.44
N GLY A 107 -16.32 4.98 -0.70
CA GLY A 107 -17.32 5.58 0.18
C GLY A 107 -18.43 6.27 -0.60
N SER A 108 -19.59 6.42 0.03
CA SER A 108 -20.78 7.01 -0.59
C SER A 108 -20.79 8.54 -0.59
N GLU A 109 -20.05 9.16 0.31
CA GLU A 109 -20.03 10.61 0.48
C GLU A 109 -18.87 11.24 -0.29
N ARG A 110 -19.17 12.32 -1.02
CA ARG A 110 -18.18 13.08 -1.76
C ARG A 110 -17.20 13.76 -0.80
N THR A 111 -15.93 13.81 -1.16
CA THR A 111 -14.86 14.42 -0.37
C THR A 111 -13.92 15.24 -1.26
N ASN A 112 -13.00 15.98 -0.62
CA ASN A 112 -11.96 16.71 -1.34
C ASN A 112 -11.07 15.74 -2.10
N ALA A 113 -10.82 16.03 -3.38
CA ALA A 113 -9.93 15.22 -4.19
C ALA A 113 -8.54 15.07 -3.53
N TYR A 114 -7.98 13.88 -3.69
CA TYR A 114 -6.63 13.61 -3.25
C TYR A 114 -5.62 14.53 -3.95
N HIS A 115 -4.55 14.93 -3.25
CA HIS A 115 -3.68 16.03 -3.71
C HIS A 115 -2.93 15.78 -5.03
N THR A 116 -2.79 14.51 -5.46
CA THR A 116 -2.21 14.13 -6.76
C THR A 116 -3.25 13.93 -7.86
N ALA A 117 -4.54 14.01 -7.54
CA ALA A 117 -5.61 13.94 -8.52
C ALA A 117 -5.61 15.20 -9.42
N PRO A 118 -5.99 15.07 -10.70
CA PRO A 118 -6.10 16.22 -11.58
C PRO A 118 -7.20 17.17 -11.10
N SER A 119 -7.06 18.46 -11.43
CA SER A 119 -8.01 19.50 -11.00
C SER A 119 -9.45 19.26 -11.47
N SER A 120 -9.64 18.50 -12.56
CA SER A 120 -10.96 18.05 -13.01
C SER A 120 -11.70 17.24 -11.96
N CYS A 121 -11.00 16.48 -11.12
CA CYS A 121 -11.57 15.60 -10.11
C CYS A 121 -11.94 16.30 -8.79
N ALA A 122 -11.64 17.61 -8.65
CA ALA A 122 -11.80 18.37 -7.41
C ALA A 122 -13.19 18.23 -6.76
N ASN A 123 -14.24 18.16 -7.59
CA ASN A 123 -15.63 18.08 -7.16
C ASN A 123 -16.27 16.71 -7.36
N ASP A 124 -15.54 15.72 -7.85
CA ASP A 124 -16.09 14.42 -8.27
C ASP A 124 -15.27 13.26 -7.69
N SER A 125 -14.84 13.46 -6.43
CA SER A 125 -14.00 12.54 -5.68
C SER A 125 -14.73 11.94 -4.49
N PHE A 126 -14.48 10.65 -4.24
CA PHE A 126 -15.06 9.86 -3.15
C PHE A 126 -13.93 9.18 -2.37
N PRO A 127 -14.01 9.05 -1.04
CA PRO A 127 -12.95 8.43 -0.26
C PRO A 127 -12.81 6.96 -0.63
N VAL A 128 -11.58 6.47 -0.61
CA VAL A 128 -11.25 5.08 -0.88
C VAL A 128 -10.28 4.56 0.16
N ASP A 129 -10.61 3.37 0.66
CA ASP A 129 -9.69 2.50 1.34
C ASP A 129 -9.44 1.29 0.44
N MET A 130 -8.18 0.90 0.32
CA MET A 130 -7.82 -0.29 -0.40
C MET A 130 -6.58 -0.94 0.18
N PHE A 131 -6.42 -2.23 -0.07
CA PHE A 131 -5.15 -2.89 0.10
C PHE A 131 -4.90 -3.79 -1.10
N PHE A 132 -3.64 -4.09 -1.34
CA PHE A 132 -3.27 -5.17 -2.24
C PHE A 132 -1.99 -5.85 -1.76
N TYR A 133 -1.86 -7.10 -2.18
CA TYR A 133 -0.60 -7.80 -2.15
C TYR A 133 0.04 -7.71 -3.53
N HIS A 134 1.30 -7.31 -3.55
CA HIS A 134 2.17 -7.32 -4.70
C HIS A 134 3.03 -8.58 -4.67
N GLY A 135 2.77 -9.51 -5.58
CA GLY A 135 3.52 -10.78 -5.63
C GLY A 135 4.99 -10.54 -5.97
N SER A 136 5.88 -11.14 -5.18
CA SER A 136 7.32 -10.93 -5.28
C SER A 136 8.04 -12.20 -5.76
N ILE A 137 9.16 -12.57 -5.13
CA ILE A 137 9.97 -13.73 -5.50
C ILE A 137 9.31 -15.00 -4.98
N GLY A 138 9.03 -15.95 -5.87
CA GLY A 138 8.49 -17.25 -5.49
C GLY A 138 7.09 -17.14 -4.88
N PHE A 139 6.92 -17.56 -3.63
CA PHE A 139 5.63 -17.65 -2.94
C PHE A 139 5.30 -16.44 -2.06
N TYR A 140 6.10 -15.39 -2.06
CA TYR A 140 5.96 -14.28 -1.11
C TYR A 140 5.33 -13.05 -1.76
N SER A 141 4.72 -12.19 -0.95
CA SER A 141 4.13 -10.93 -1.41
C SER A 141 4.39 -9.80 -0.43
N PHE A 142 4.45 -8.57 -0.96
CA PHE A 142 4.42 -7.34 -0.20
C PHE A 142 2.97 -6.90 0.00
N TYR A 143 2.63 -6.44 1.20
CA TYR A 143 1.35 -5.83 1.51
C TYR A 143 1.47 -4.32 1.41
N GLU A 144 0.52 -3.70 0.72
CA GLU A 144 0.37 -2.25 0.68
C GLU A 144 -1.09 -1.90 0.99
N GLU A 145 -1.28 -1.03 1.97
CA GLU A 145 -2.57 -0.41 2.26
C GLU A 145 -2.53 1.02 1.78
N VAL A 146 -3.57 1.45 1.09
CA VAL A 146 -3.63 2.72 0.40
C VAL A 146 -4.92 3.42 0.79
N ALA A 147 -4.78 4.66 1.22
CA ALA A 147 -5.89 5.57 1.48
C ALA A 147 -5.84 6.71 0.46
N GLY A 148 -7.02 7.16 0.00
CA GLY A 148 -7.09 8.17 -1.03
C GLY A 148 -8.51 8.49 -1.49
N THR A 149 -8.64 8.85 -2.76
CA THR A 149 -9.93 9.15 -3.39
C THR A 149 -10.08 8.52 -4.76
N TYR A 150 -11.28 8.05 -5.09
CA TYR A 150 -11.72 7.68 -6.42
C TYR A 150 -12.34 8.87 -7.14
N CYS A 151 -11.93 9.13 -8.38
CA CYS A 151 -12.54 10.13 -9.25
C CYS A 151 -13.53 9.50 -10.23
N THR A 152 -14.78 9.99 -10.27
CA THR A 152 -15.81 9.45 -11.18
C THR A 152 -15.64 9.88 -12.63
N ILE A 153 -14.82 10.89 -12.93
CA ILE A 153 -14.64 11.44 -14.28
C ILE A 153 -13.69 10.56 -15.11
N ASP A 154 -12.57 10.15 -14.51
CA ASP A 154 -11.52 9.36 -15.18
C ASP A 154 -11.44 7.92 -14.66
N HIS A 155 -12.32 7.54 -13.74
CA HIS A 155 -12.39 6.20 -13.15
C HIS A 155 -11.09 5.75 -12.44
N THR A 156 -10.32 6.70 -11.90
CA THR A 156 -9.01 6.43 -11.29
C THR A 156 -9.03 6.57 -9.77
N LEU A 157 -8.33 5.65 -9.10
CA LEU A 157 -7.99 5.74 -7.68
C LEU A 157 -6.71 6.56 -7.51
N TYR A 158 -6.73 7.58 -6.66
CA TYR A 158 -5.57 8.41 -6.32
C TYR A 158 -5.28 8.27 -4.84
N GLY A 159 -4.08 7.86 -4.45
CA GLY A 159 -3.77 7.63 -3.04
C GLY A 159 -2.28 7.58 -2.70
N LEU A 160 -1.99 7.41 -1.41
CA LEU A 160 -0.67 7.08 -0.86
C LEU A 160 -0.72 5.81 -0.04
N ILE A 161 0.45 5.16 0.08
CA ILE A 161 0.66 4.00 0.95
C ILE A 161 0.58 4.42 2.41
N ASP A 162 -0.48 4.01 3.09
CA ASP A 162 -0.69 4.24 4.53
C ASP A 162 -0.19 3.06 5.38
N GLY A 163 -0.15 1.86 4.81
CA GLY A 163 0.30 0.63 5.49
C GLY A 163 1.24 -0.21 4.63
N LEU A 164 2.19 -0.87 5.29
CA LEU A 164 3.14 -1.79 4.67
C LEU A 164 3.24 -3.08 5.49
N GLY A 165 3.55 -4.17 4.81
CA GLY A 165 3.77 -5.46 5.44
C GLY A 165 4.19 -6.52 4.44
N THR A 166 4.19 -7.77 4.88
CA THR A 166 4.59 -8.91 4.06
C THR A 166 3.79 -10.15 4.43
N PHE A 167 3.54 -11.02 3.45
CA PHE A 167 2.85 -12.28 3.70
C PHE A 167 3.33 -13.40 2.78
N ASP A 168 3.32 -14.62 3.31
CA ASP A 168 3.71 -15.83 2.59
C ASP A 168 2.51 -16.33 1.76
N ILE A 169 2.22 -15.63 0.66
CA ILE A 169 1.18 -15.96 -0.31
C ILE A 169 1.57 -15.42 -1.69
N ASN A 170 1.23 -16.11 -2.78
CA ASN A 170 1.37 -15.58 -4.14
C ASN A 170 0.46 -16.36 -5.14
N GLY A 171 0.37 -15.86 -6.36
CA GLY A 171 -0.29 -16.52 -7.49
C GLY A 171 -1.79 -16.72 -7.27
N TRP A 172 -2.32 -17.90 -7.61
CA TRP A 172 -3.75 -18.16 -7.54
C TRP A 172 -4.36 -18.02 -6.13
N LEU A 173 -3.56 -18.21 -5.08
CA LEU A 173 -4.01 -18.04 -3.70
C LEU A 173 -4.32 -16.58 -3.38
N LEU A 174 -3.61 -15.63 -3.99
CA LEU A 174 -3.90 -14.21 -3.84
C LEU A 174 -5.30 -13.86 -4.37
N ALA A 175 -5.69 -14.47 -5.49
CA ALA A 175 -7.03 -14.27 -6.06
C ALA A 175 -8.17 -14.81 -5.19
N GLN A 176 -7.85 -15.69 -4.23
CA GLN A 176 -8.80 -16.29 -3.31
C GLN A 176 -8.67 -15.75 -1.88
N ASP A 177 -7.71 -14.85 -1.62
CA ASP A 177 -7.48 -14.33 -0.29
C ASP A 177 -8.66 -13.45 0.16
N THR A 178 -9.35 -13.92 1.20
CA THR A 178 -10.46 -13.18 1.80
C THR A 178 -9.99 -12.20 2.87
N GLY A 179 -8.70 -12.09 3.16
CA GLY A 179 -8.20 -11.25 4.25
C GLY A 179 -8.36 -11.91 5.61
N SER A 180 -7.95 -11.21 6.67
CA SER A 180 -7.97 -11.73 8.04
C SER A 180 -8.14 -10.58 9.02
N TYR A 181 -8.97 -10.82 10.05
CA TYR A 181 -9.08 -9.93 11.20
C TYR A 181 -7.88 -10.04 12.15
N ASN A 182 -7.10 -11.12 12.04
CA ASN A 182 -5.85 -11.33 12.78
C ASN A 182 -4.66 -10.74 12.01
N TYR A 183 -3.60 -10.42 12.77
CA TYR A 183 -2.30 -10.04 12.21
C TYR A 183 -1.76 -11.10 11.25
N ARG A 184 -1.08 -10.63 10.21
CA ARG A 184 -0.41 -11.43 9.19
C ARG A 184 1.06 -11.03 9.13
N ALA A 185 1.92 -11.97 8.79
CA ALA A 185 3.35 -11.74 8.67
C ALA A 185 3.97 -12.77 7.71
N SER A 186 5.10 -12.40 7.11
CA SER A 186 5.94 -13.33 6.37
C SER A 186 7.07 -13.86 7.26
N TYR A 187 7.15 -15.18 7.39
CA TYR A 187 8.28 -15.80 8.05
C TYR A 187 9.53 -15.76 7.17
N TRP A 188 9.36 -15.80 5.86
CA TRP A 188 10.49 -15.73 4.93
C TRP A 188 11.18 -14.37 4.96
N TYR A 189 10.43 -13.27 4.83
CA TYR A 189 11.00 -11.93 4.95
C TYR A 189 11.54 -11.67 6.35
N GLY A 190 10.87 -12.16 7.39
CA GLY A 190 11.34 -12.04 8.77
C GLY A 190 12.65 -12.78 9.07
N THR A 191 12.93 -13.90 8.38
CA THR A 191 14.12 -14.73 8.65
C THR A 191 15.20 -14.60 7.59
N VAL A 192 14.90 -14.95 6.33
CA VAL A 192 15.83 -14.88 5.20
C VAL A 192 16.13 -13.41 4.87
N GLY A 193 15.11 -12.55 4.87
CA GLY A 193 15.29 -11.11 4.69
C GLY A 193 16.22 -10.51 5.75
N MET A 194 16.03 -10.85 7.03
CA MET A 194 16.94 -10.44 8.11
C MET A 194 18.37 -10.96 7.92
N ALA A 195 18.52 -12.23 7.54
CA ALA A 195 19.82 -12.85 7.34
C ALA A 195 20.62 -12.21 6.19
N ILE A 196 19.93 -11.75 5.14
CA ILE A 196 20.55 -10.98 4.04
C ILE A 196 20.83 -9.54 4.50
N TRP A 197 19.88 -8.90 5.16
CA TRP A 197 20.00 -7.53 5.65
C TRP A 197 21.21 -7.33 6.58
N THR A 198 21.42 -8.25 7.52
CA THR A 198 22.54 -8.19 8.48
C THR A 198 23.90 -8.50 7.87
N LYS A 199 23.95 -8.91 6.59
CA LYS A 199 25.18 -9.17 5.83
C LYS A 199 25.53 -8.07 4.82
N MET A 200 24.66 -7.08 4.62
CA MET A 200 24.90 -5.89 3.80
C MET A 200 25.42 -4.74 4.67
#